data_AF-G4F4P4-F1
#
_entry.id   AF-G4F4P4-F1
#
_cell.length_a   1.000
_cell.length_b   1.000
_cell.length_c   1.000
_cell.angle_alpha   90.00
_cell.angle_beta   90.00
_cell.angle_gamma   90.00
#
_symmetry.space_group_name_H-M   'P 1'
#
loop_
_entity.id
_entity.type
_entity.pdbx_description
1 polymer ?
#
loop_
_entity_poly.entity_id
_entity_poly.type
_entity_poly.pdbx_seq_one_letter_code
_entity_poly.pdbx_strand_id
1 'polypeptide(L)'
;MGIATITGVPGIAITKYERLARHVLYLASMIVTIPSIALFGIMIPILSLIGYGIGYVLAVIAVLLYSQLPITRNTYTAINNVNPALREAARGIGMSPNQRLRMVETPLAVPLIMAGVRTVVVLNIGVMAIAAYIEAGGLGTFISRGISQSDPCQLIVAALAFSYSSSSVF
;
A
#
# COMPACT_ATOMS: atom_id res chain seq x y z
N MET A 1 2.49 -8.33 -6.86
CA MET A 1 1.92 -8.61 -5.51
C MET A 1 2.89 -9.32 -4.57
N GLY A 2 3.77 -10.23 -5.04
CA GLY A 2 4.77 -10.88 -4.17
C GLY A 2 5.75 -9.93 -3.46
N ILE A 3 6.01 -8.74 -4.02
CA ILE A 3 6.88 -7.73 -3.39
C ILE A 3 6.15 -6.97 -2.26
N ALA A 4 4.82 -6.82 -2.33
CA ALA A 4 4.04 -6.14 -1.29
C ALA A 4 3.93 -6.98 0.00
N THR A 5 3.98 -8.30 -0.09
CA THR A 5 4.02 -9.19 1.08
C THR A 5 5.31 -9.01 1.89
N ILE A 6 6.42 -8.69 1.22
CA ILE A 6 7.71 -8.37 1.86
C ILE A 6 7.63 -7.02 2.62
N THR A 7 6.71 -6.13 2.24
CA THR A 7 6.51 -4.80 2.85
C THR A 7 5.65 -4.77 4.11
N GLY A 8 5.05 -5.89 4.54
CA GLY A 8 4.37 -5.98 5.84
C GLY A 8 5.33 -6.10 7.04
N VAL A 9 6.55 -6.58 6.79
CA VAL A 9 7.59 -6.82 7.81
C VAL A 9 8.02 -5.54 8.55
N PRO A 10 8.22 -4.38 7.89
CA PRO A 10 8.45 -3.10 8.57
C PRO A 10 7.30 -2.68 9.51
N GLY A 11 6.04 -2.96 9.15
CA GLY A 11 4.87 -2.61 9.96
C GLY A 11 4.83 -3.33 11.31
N ILE A 12 5.24 -4.60 11.33
CA ILE A 12 5.39 -5.39 12.55
C ILE A 12 6.64 -4.98 13.34
N ALA A 13 7.70 -4.50 12.67
CA ALA A 13 8.88 -3.98 13.38
C ALA A 13 8.62 -2.63 14.07
N ILE A 14 7.80 -1.77 13.47
CA ILE A 14 7.49 -0.42 13.97
C ILE A 14 6.58 -0.46 15.20
N THR A 15 5.76 -1.51 15.39
CA THR A 15 4.94 -1.67 16.62
C THR A 15 5.76 -1.82 17.90
N LYS A 16 7.07 -2.09 17.81
CA LYS A 16 7.97 -2.09 18.97
C LYS A 16 8.38 -0.71 19.47
N TYR A 17 8.33 0.32 18.62
CA TYR A 17 8.91 1.63 18.92
C TYR A 17 7.88 2.75 18.75
N GLU A 18 7.11 3.05 19.79
CA GLU A 18 6.01 4.03 19.74
C GLU A 18 6.41 5.43 19.23
N ARG A 19 7.63 5.89 19.55
CA ARG A 19 8.16 7.16 19.02
C ARG A 19 8.44 7.09 17.52
N LEU A 20 9.06 6.00 17.06
CA LEU A 20 9.34 5.77 15.64
C LEU A 20 8.03 5.62 14.85
N ALA A 21 7.07 4.90 15.42
CA ALA A 21 5.72 4.76 14.87
C ALA A 21 5.07 6.12 14.67
N ARG A 22 5.11 7.01 15.67
CA ARG A 22 4.50 8.35 15.55
C ARG A 22 5.08 9.16 14.39
N HIS A 23 6.40 9.16 14.22
CA HIS A 23 7.07 9.86 13.12
C HIS A 23 6.74 9.23 11.76
N VAL A 24 6.82 7.90 11.64
CA VAL A 24 6.51 7.19 10.40
C VAL A 24 5.04 7.39 10.01
N LEU A 25 4.12 7.34 10.96
CA LEU A 25 2.68 7.56 10.72
C LEU A 25 2.34 9.01 10.34
N TYR A 26 3.08 9.96 10.89
CA TYR A 26 2.94 11.37 10.51
C TYR A 26 3.44 11.60 9.08
N LEU A 27 4.64 11.12 8.75
CA LEU A 27 5.19 11.16 7.39
C LEU A 27 4.32 10.39 6.40
N ALA A 28 3.75 9.25 6.80
CA ALA A 28 2.80 8.47 6.03
C ALA A 28 1.60 9.29 5.60
N SER A 29 1.02 10.03 6.56
CA SER A 29 -0.17 10.84 6.32
C SER A 29 0.14 11.98 5.36
N MET A 30 1.32 12.60 5.47
CA MET A 30 1.78 13.64 4.54
C MET A 30 2.00 13.10 3.12
N ILE A 31 2.66 11.95 2.96
CA ILE A 31 2.93 11.39 1.62
C ILE A 31 1.64 11.00 0.90
N VAL A 32 0.64 10.46 1.61
CA VAL A 32 -0.65 10.11 0.99
C VAL A 32 -1.45 11.36 0.58
N THR A 33 -1.20 12.52 1.18
CA THR A 33 -1.82 13.80 0.73
C THR A 33 -1.21 14.33 -0.57
N ILE A 34 -0.01 13.89 -0.95
CA ILE A 34 0.57 14.22 -2.24
C ILE A 34 -0.23 13.48 -3.31
N PRO A 35 -0.76 14.16 -4.35
CA PRO A 35 -1.40 13.48 -5.47
C PRO A 35 -0.41 12.58 -6.22
N SER A 36 -0.87 11.44 -6.74
CA SER A 36 0.00 10.47 -7.42
C SER A 36 0.74 11.05 -8.62
N ILE A 37 0.08 11.91 -9.40
CA ILE A 37 0.70 12.65 -10.52
C ILE A 37 1.87 13.52 -10.04
N ALA A 38 1.71 14.22 -8.91
CA ALA A 38 2.76 15.08 -8.36
C ALA A 38 3.94 14.25 -7.84
N LEU A 39 3.67 13.10 -7.20
CA LEU A 39 4.72 12.18 -6.78
C LEU A 39 5.53 11.69 -7.98
N PHE A 40 4.87 11.30 -9.07
CA PHE A 40 5.56 10.94 -10.31
C PHE A 40 6.43 12.08 -10.83
N GLY A 41 5.90 13.31 -10.86
CA GLY A 41 6.66 14.50 -11.27
C GLY A 41 7.95 14.72 -10.48
N ILE A 42 7.93 14.47 -9.16
CA ILE A 42 9.11 14.57 -8.30
C ILE A 42 10.09 13.41 -8.55
N MET A 43 9.58 12.20 -8.77
CA MET A 43 10.40 11.00 -8.94
C MET A 43 11.11 10.94 -10.30
N ILE A 44 10.49 11.44 -11.37
CA ILE A 44 11.06 11.45 -12.73
C ILE A 44 12.49 12.00 -12.76
N PRO A 45 12.79 13.24 -12.30
CA PRO A 45 14.14 13.78 -12.36
C PRO A 45 15.13 12.99 -11.49
N ILE A 46 14.70 12.49 -10.34
CA ILE A 46 15.56 11.73 -9.42
C ILE A 46 15.94 10.38 -10.02
N LEU A 47 14.98 9.63 -10.55
CA LEU A 47 15.22 8.32 -11.14
C LEU A 47 15.86 8.40 -12.52
N SER A 48 15.67 9.51 -13.24
CA SER A 48 16.35 9.77 -14.51
C SER A 48 17.88 9.77 -14.36
N LEU A 49 18.40 10.21 -13.19
CA LEU A 49 19.84 10.15 -12.88
C LEU A 49 20.41 8.72 -12.92
N ILE A 50 19.56 7.70 -12.75
CA ILE A 50 19.92 6.27 -12.72
C ILE A 50 19.34 5.56 -13.97
N GLY A 51 18.79 6.31 -14.94
CA GLY A 51 18.21 5.75 -16.17
C GLY A 51 16.80 5.17 -16.04
N TYR A 52 16.10 5.42 -14.92
CA TYR A 52 14.76 4.88 -14.63
C TYR A 52 13.67 5.95 -14.54
N GLY A 53 13.86 7.09 -15.22
CA GLY A 53 12.97 8.26 -15.13
C GLY A 53 11.58 8.07 -15.75
N ILE A 54 11.34 7.00 -16.50
CA ILE A 54 10.04 6.65 -17.10
C ILE A 54 9.84 5.13 -17.10
N GLY A 55 8.61 4.68 -17.33
CA GLY A 55 8.28 3.28 -17.52
C GLY A 55 7.96 2.49 -16.25
N TYR A 56 8.03 1.17 -16.35
CA TYR A 56 7.55 0.23 -15.34
C TYR A 56 8.25 0.39 -13.98
N VAL A 57 9.57 0.63 -13.97
CA VAL A 57 10.36 0.73 -12.73
C VAL A 57 9.90 1.92 -11.88
N LEU A 58 9.72 3.10 -12.50
CA LEU A 58 9.18 4.29 -11.84
C LEU A 58 7.80 4.00 -11.22
N ALA A 59 6.91 3.35 -11.97
CA ALA A 59 5.58 2.98 -11.49
C ALA A 59 5.61 2.03 -10.29
N VAL A 60 6.45 1.00 -10.34
CA VAL A 60 6.61 0.05 -9.23
C VAL A 60 7.12 0.75 -7.98
N ILE A 61 8.12 1.62 -8.10
CA ILE A 61 8.66 2.34 -6.94
C ILE A 61 7.59 3.27 -6.34
N ALA A 62 6.82 3.99 -7.17
CA ALA A 62 5.74 4.84 -6.69
C ALA A 62 4.66 4.03 -5.95
N VAL A 63 4.23 2.91 -6.52
CA VAL A 63 3.26 2.00 -5.90
C VAL A 63 3.80 1.43 -4.59
N LEU A 64 5.10 1.06 -4.52
CA LEU A 64 5.72 0.60 -3.28
C LEU A 64 5.69 1.67 -2.19
N LEU A 65 6.02 2.92 -2.53
CA LEU A 65 5.97 4.05 -1.59
C LEU A 65 4.54 4.30 -1.09
N TYR A 66 3.56 4.32 -2.01
CA TYR A 66 2.14 4.46 -1.65
C TYR A 66 1.59 3.28 -0.83
N SER A 67 2.18 2.09 -0.96
CA SER A 67 1.73 0.90 -0.25
C SER A 67 2.32 0.78 1.16
N GLN A 68 3.62 1.06 1.30
CA GLN A 68 4.37 0.86 2.54
C GLN A 68 3.74 1.58 3.73
N LEU A 69 3.33 2.83 3.51
CA LEU A 69 2.88 3.72 4.57
C LEU A 69 1.49 3.33 5.11
N PRO A 70 0.45 3.15 4.28
CA PRO A 70 -0.84 2.67 4.76
C PRO A 70 -0.79 1.23 5.29
N ILE A 71 0.02 0.33 4.71
CA ILE A 71 0.17 -1.04 5.23
C ILE A 71 0.76 -1.01 6.64
N THR A 72 1.82 -0.21 6.85
CA THR A 72 2.42 -0.01 8.17
C THR A 72 1.42 0.57 9.15
N ARG A 73 0.66 1.60 8.75
CA ARG A 73 -0.38 2.22 9.58
C ARG A 73 -1.47 1.25 9.97
N ASN A 74 -2.02 0.53 8.99
CA ASN A 74 -3.08 -0.43 9.21
C ASN A 74 -2.60 -1.57 10.11
N THR A 75 -1.35 -2.02 9.95
CA THR A 75 -0.74 -3.03 10.81
C THR A 75 -0.58 -2.56 12.25
N TYR A 76 -0.05 -1.35 12.44
CA TYR A 76 0.09 -0.75 13.76
C TYR A 76 -1.25 -0.59 14.47
N THR A 77 -2.25 -0.04 13.76
CA THR A 77 -3.60 0.16 14.29
C THR A 77 -4.28 -1.19 14.58
N ALA A 78 -4.10 -2.19 13.72
CA ALA A 78 -4.68 -3.51 13.91
C ALA A 78 -4.15 -4.21 15.18
N ILE A 79 -2.83 -4.17 15.38
CA ILE A 79 -2.18 -4.76 16.57
C ILE A 79 -2.61 -4.01 17.85
N ASN A 80 -2.72 -2.68 17.80
CA ASN A 80 -3.12 -1.90 18.97
C ASN A 80 -4.60 -1.94 19.31
N ASN A 81 -5.45 -2.33 18.36
CA ASN A 81 -6.88 -2.56 18.59
C ASN A 81 -7.18 -3.95 19.19
N VAL A 82 -6.18 -4.81 19.39
CA VAL A 82 -6.36 -6.10 20.08
C VAL A 82 -6.86 -5.83 21.51
N ASN A 83 -7.89 -6.58 21.92
CA ASN A 83 -8.55 -6.40 23.22
C ASN A 83 -7.54 -6.35 24.38
N PRO A 84 -7.52 -5.28 25.20
CA PRO A 84 -6.62 -5.17 26.35
C PRO A 84 -6.73 -6.35 27.33
N ALA A 85 -7.91 -6.94 27.50
CA ALA A 85 -8.11 -8.10 28.37
C ALA A 85 -7.29 -9.32 27.91
N LEU A 86 -7.14 -9.53 26.60
CA LEU A 86 -6.29 -10.60 26.05
C LEU A 86 -4.80 -10.30 26.29
N ARG A 87 -4.40 -9.01 26.24
CA ARG A 87 -3.03 -8.59 26.56
C ARG A 87 -2.69 -8.80 28.03
N GLU A 88 -3.62 -8.49 28.94
CA GLU A 88 -3.43 -8.73 30.38
C GLU A 88 -3.47 -10.23 30.72
N ALA A 89 -4.34 -11.02 30.10
CA ALA A 89 -4.36 -12.47 30.27
C ALA A 89 -3.02 -13.11 29.84
N ALA A 90 -2.48 -12.70 28.68
CA ALA A 90 -1.18 -13.14 28.20
C ALA A 90 -0.03 -12.75 29.16
N ARG A 91 -0.13 -11.55 29.76
CA ARG A 91 0.84 -11.10 30.78
C ARG A 91 0.72 -11.90 32.08
N GLY A 92 -0.50 -12.23 32.50
CA GLY A 92 -0.79 -13.00 33.71
C GLY A 92 -0.23 -14.42 33.69
N ILE A 93 -0.07 -15.03 32.51
CA ILE A 93 0.59 -16.33 32.34
C ILE A 93 2.12 -16.22 32.08
N GLY A 94 2.69 -15.03 32.23
CA GLY A 94 4.14 -14.81 32.15
C GLY A 94 4.72 -14.58 30.75
N MET A 95 3.90 -14.28 29.73
CA MET A 95 4.44 -14.01 28.39
C MET A 95 5.28 -12.72 28.38
N SER A 96 6.48 -12.82 27.82
CA SER A 96 7.29 -11.65 27.47
C SER A 96 6.60 -10.80 26.39
N PRO A 97 6.94 -9.50 26.25
CA PRO A 97 6.37 -8.63 25.21
C PRO A 97 6.54 -9.19 23.79
N ASN A 98 7.65 -9.87 23.50
CA ASN A 98 7.90 -10.48 22.20
C ASN A 98 7.03 -11.72 21.96
N GLN A 99 6.84 -12.56 22.98
CA GLN A 99 5.94 -13.72 22.89
C GLN A 99 4.50 -13.26 22.71
N ARG A 100 4.05 -12.28 23.51
CA ARG A 100 2.72 -11.70 23.40
C ARG A 100 2.46 -11.11 22.02
N LEU A 101 3.40 -10.31 21.49
CA LEU A 101 3.28 -9.73 20.16
C LEU A 101 3.15 -10.80 19.06
N ARG A 102 4.01 -11.83 19.07
CA ARG A 102 4.05 -12.85 18.01
C ARG A 102 2.95 -13.90 18.11
N MET A 103 2.58 -14.29 19.33
CA MET A 103 1.68 -15.44 19.57
C MET A 103 0.24 -15.03 19.86
N VAL A 104 0.01 -13.78 20.26
CA VAL A 104 -1.34 -13.29 20.63
C VAL A 104 -1.73 -12.11 19.74
N GLU A 105 -0.99 -11.00 19.80
CA GLU A 105 -1.41 -9.76 19.15
C GLU A 105 -1.39 -9.87 17.62
N THR A 106 -0.30 -10.38 17.04
CA THR A 106 -0.17 -10.48 15.59
C THR A 106 -1.22 -11.42 14.99
N PRO A 107 -1.39 -12.68 15.47
CA PRO A 107 -2.40 -13.59 14.91
C PRO A 107 -3.83 -13.04 15.00
N LEU A 108 -4.18 -12.38 16.11
CA LEU A 108 -5.49 -11.76 16.28
C LEU A 108 -5.68 -10.53 15.38
N ALA A 109 -4.60 -9.81 15.06
CA ALA A 109 -4.63 -8.66 14.18
C ALA A 109 -4.63 -9.03 12.69
N VAL A 110 -4.22 -10.25 12.31
CA VAL A 110 -4.10 -10.68 10.89
C VAL A 110 -5.34 -10.37 10.05
N PRO A 111 -6.59 -10.68 10.46
CA PRO A 111 -7.76 -10.38 9.64
C PRO A 111 -7.91 -8.89 9.33
N LEU A 112 -7.61 -8.04 10.31
CA LEU A 112 -7.68 -6.60 10.18
C LEU A 112 -6.51 -6.04 9.36
N ILE A 113 -5.31 -6.62 9.48
CA ILE A 113 -4.17 -6.33 8.62
C ILE A 113 -4.53 -6.62 7.16
N MET A 114 -5.10 -7.81 6.88
CA MET A 114 -5.49 -8.22 5.54
C MET A 114 -6.58 -7.34 4.94
N ALA A 115 -7.56 -6.91 5.75
CA ALA A 115 -8.54 -5.91 5.33
C ALA A 115 -7.86 -4.59 4.92
N GLY A 116 -6.84 -4.15 5.67
CA GLY A 116 -6.03 -2.99 5.32
C GLY A 116 -5.23 -3.16 4.02
N VAL A 117 -4.61 -4.34 3.81
CA VAL A 117 -3.88 -4.65 2.57
C VAL A 117 -4.82 -4.61 1.36
N ARG A 118 -6.03 -5.15 1.48
CA ARG A 118 -7.06 -5.10 0.43
C ARG A 118 -7.34 -3.67 -0.03
N THR A 119 -7.56 -2.75 0.91
CA THR A 119 -7.80 -1.33 0.59
C THR A 119 -6.63 -0.70 -0.17
N VAL A 120 -5.39 -1.05 0.21
CA VAL A 120 -4.18 -0.56 -0.45
C VAL A 120 -4.05 -1.10 -1.86
N VAL A 121 -4.39 -2.38 -2.08
CA VAL A 121 -4.41 -2.97 -3.42
C VAL A 121 -5.37 -2.20 -4.34
N VAL A 122 -6.58 -1.90 -3.86
CA VAL A 122 -7.57 -1.12 -4.63
C VAL A 122 -7.05 0.28 -4.94
N LEU A 123 -6.40 0.95 -3.99
CA LEU A 123 -5.78 2.25 -4.22
C LEU A 123 -4.68 2.19 -5.28
N ASN A 124 -3.82 1.17 -5.22
CA ASN A 124 -2.72 1.00 -6.18
C ASN A 124 -3.19 0.70 -7.60
N ILE A 125 -4.32 0.01 -7.76
CA ILE A 125 -4.95 -0.17 -9.06
C ILE A 125 -5.22 1.21 -9.68
N GLY A 126 -5.77 2.17 -8.91
CA GLY A 126 -5.95 3.55 -9.37
C GLY A 126 -4.64 4.27 -9.70
N VAL A 127 -3.60 4.13 -8.88
CA VAL A 127 -2.28 4.71 -9.16
C VAL A 127 -1.66 4.15 -10.44
N MET A 128 -1.81 2.85 -10.70
CA MET A 128 -1.34 2.21 -11.92
C MET A 128 -2.09 2.66 -13.18
N ALA A 129 -3.35 3.06 -13.06
CA ALA A 129 -4.07 3.67 -14.19
C ALA A 129 -3.38 4.96 -14.64
N ILE A 130 -2.97 5.79 -13.69
CA ILE A 130 -2.25 7.05 -13.94
C ILE A 130 -0.83 6.78 -14.45
N ALA A 131 -0.19 5.71 -13.96
CA ALA A 131 1.15 5.33 -14.41
C ALA A 131 1.23 5.00 -15.91
N ALA A 132 0.10 4.73 -16.58
CA ALA A 132 0.11 4.55 -18.04
C ALA A 132 0.57 5.79 -18.82
N TYR A 133 0.45 6.99 -18.24
CA TYR A 133 0.92 8.24 -18.86
C TYR A 133 2.44 8.41 -18.84
N ILE A 134 3.14 7.69 -17.96
CA ILE A 134 4.62 7.64 -17.92
C ILE A 134 5.15 6.38 -18.61
N GLU A 135 4.38 5.81 -19.54
CA GLU A 135 4.73 4.62 -20.31
C GLU A 135 4.96 3.36 -19.46
N ALA A 136 4.36 3.27 -18.27
CA ALA A 136 4.50 2.09 -17.40
C ALA A 136 3.79 0.84 -17.93
N GLY A 137 2.90 0.99 -18.92
CA GLY A 137 2.11 -0.09 -19.49
C GLY A 137 0.92 -0.52 -18.62
N GLY A 138 0.41 -1.73 -18.88
CA GLY A 138 -0.70 -2.33 -18.12
C GLY A 138 -2.10 -1.84 -18.53
N LEU A 139 -3.12 -2.15 -17.73
CA LEU A 139 -4.52 -1.86 -18.06
C LEU A 139 -4.80 -0.35 -18.26
N GLY A 140 -4.01 0.53 -17.63
CA GLY A 140 -4.14 1.97 -17.80
C GLY A 140 -3.87 2.45 -19.23
N THR A 141 -3.18 1.66 -20.07
CA THR A 141 -2.95 2.05 -21.48
C THR A 141 -4.22 2.11 -22.30
N PHE A 142 -5.24 1.32 -21.95
CA PHE A 142 -6.55 1.40 -22.59
C PHE A 142 -7.29 2.68 -22.21
N ILE A 143 -7.09 3.17 -20.99
CA ILE A 143 -7.61 4.46 -20.54
C ILE A 143 -6.93 5.59 -21.31
N SER A 144 -5.59 5.62 -21.33
CA SER A 144 -4.87 6.70 -22.01
C SER A 144 -5.17 6.72 -23.50
N ARG A 145 -5.16 5.56 -24.17
CA ARG A 145 -5.50 5.43 -25.60
C ARG A 145 -6.96 5.77 -25.90
N GLY A 146 -7.90 5.34 -25.06
CA GLY A 146 -9.31 5.67 -25.21
C GLY A 146 -9.57 7.18 -25.10
N ILE A 147 -8.88 7.87 -24.18
CA ILE A 147 -8.95 9.33 -24.06
C ILE A 147 -8.34 9.99 -25.30
N SER A 148 -7.12 9.60 -25.70
CA SER A 148 -6.43 10.21 -26.85
C SER A 148 -7.16 10.01 -28.18
N GLN A 149 -7.80 8.86 -28.37
CA GLN A 149 -8.55 8.55 -29.59
C GLN A 149 -10.03 8.93 -29.52
N SER A 150 -10.49 9.45 -28.37
CA SER A 150 -11.92 9.67 -28.10
C SER A 150 -12.77 8.43 -28.37
N ASP A 151 -12.25 7.24 -28.03
CA ASP A 151 -12.88 5.94 -28.26
C ASP A 151 -13.59 5.47 -26.97
N PRO A 152 -14.93 5.55 -26.90
CA PRO A 152 -15.67 5.16 -25.71
C PRO A 152 -15.60 3.65 -25.42
N CYS A 153 -15.41 2.80 -26.43
CA CYS A 153 -15.33 1.35 -26.24
C CYS A 153 -14.08 0.99 -25.44
N GLN A 154 -12.93 1.59 -25.76
CA GLN A 154 -11.69 1.39 -24.99
C GLN A 154 -11.83 1.84 -23.54
N LEU A 155 -12.53 2.96 -23.30
CA LEU A 155 -12.80 3.46 -21.95
C LEU A 155 -13.69 2.51 -21.15
N ILE A 156 -14.75 1.99 -21.76
CA ILE A 156 -15.67 1.04 -21.12
C ILE A 156 -14.95 -0.28 -20.79
N VAL A 157 -14.19 -0.83 -21.75
CA VAL A 157 -13.41 -2.07 -21.55
C VAL A 157 -12.41 -1.88 -20.42
N ALA A 158 -11.71 -0.74 -20.38
CA ALA A 158 -10.81 -0.43 -19.29
C ALA A 158 -11.57 -0.37 -17.95
N ALA A 159 -12.64 0.42 -17.87
CA ALA A 159 -13.43 0.56 -16.64
C ALA A 159 -13.93 -0.79 -16.10
N LEU A 160 -14.40 -1.68 -16.97
CA LEU A 160 -14.82 -3.03 -16.61
C LEU A 160 -13.65 -3.89 -16.12
N ALA A 161 -12.51 -3.87 -16.81
CA ALA A 161 -11.32 -4.62 -16.40
C ALA A 161 -10.79 -4.15 -15.04
N PHE A 162 -10.81 -2.83 -14.79
CA PHE A 162 -10.43 -2.23 -13.52
C PHE A 162 -11.42 -2.60 -12.40
N SER A 163 -12.72 -2.54 -12.67
CA SER A 163 -13.78 -2.94 -11.74
C SER A 163 -13.64 -4.43 -11.36
N TYR A 164 -13.44 -5.30 -12.35
CA TYR A 164 -13.20 -6.72 -12.14
C TYR A 164 -11.92 -7.00 -11.35
N SER A 165 -10.83 -6.30 -11.68
CA SER A 165 -9.57 -6.44 -10.95
C SER A 165 -9.71 -6.01 -9.49
N SER A 166 -10.47 -4.95 -9.23
CA SER A 166 -10.78 -4.48 -7.88
C SER A 166 -11.68 -5.47 -7.14
N SER A 167 -12.75 -5.96 -7.77
CA SER A 167 -13.71 -6.89 -7.16
C SER A 167 -13.09 -8.25 -6.83
N SER A 168 -12.13 -8.72 -7.63
CA SER A 168 -11.40 -9.97 -7.38
C SER A 168 -10.55 -9.97 -6.10
N VAL A 169 -10.34 -8.80 -5.50
CA VAL A 169 -9.61 -8.65 -4.21
C VAL A 169 -10.56 -8.83 -3.01
N PHE A 170 -11.88 -8.84 -3.23
CA PHE A 170 -12.91 -8.97 -2.20
C PHE A 170 -13.34 -10.42 -1.98
#